data_AF-A0A2A3HDN5-F1
#
_entry.id   AF-A0A2A3HDN5-F1
#
_cell.length_a   1.000
_cell.length_b   1.000
_cell.length_c   1.000
_cell.angle_alpha   90.00
_cell.angle_beta   90.00
_cell.angle_gamma   90.00
#
_symmetry.space_group_name_H-M   'P 1'
#
loop_
_entity.id
_entity.type
_entity.pdbx_description
1 polymer ?
#
loop_
_entity_poly.entity_id
_entity_poly.type
_entity_poly.pdbx_seq_one_letter_code
_entity_poly.pdbx_strand_id
1 'polypeptide(L)'
;MNIVTLRMEKMAQGGDALAHLEDGRVCFVSGALTGELVEVELLQQKRDYAKGRVQKVLEASPFRTKPECPFFGRCGGCSMGHASMEFQLDSYRLSVNELFRRFAGTELPPDWKIHSGNPYAYRNRARLVRVGGGYGFREAQSHRMIPVSKCPILTPALNRAIAEKKLPQVPELSVFDNGKGKIACYYKGMRSPEFQRLALNSVQVADVNLSMDASCFFQSNLQLLPELVKSVRESAGSGDYLIDLFSGIGFFAAILQNQFQRIVTVERDPNARIHANRNVPKAKNISSPAEDWLAQNDASGADVLIVDPPRTGLPPTALSAILKAKPRKLLYISCDPATLARDFKSLARGYSIVKAEGFAFYPQTPHFEMFLELKAV
;
A
#
# COMPACT_ATOMS: atom_id res chain seq x y z
N MET A 1 22.76 6.59 -29.34
CA MET A 1 21.99 6.64 -28.08
C MET A 1 20.94 7.71 -28.24
N ASN A 2 19.68 7.42 -27.90
CA ASN A 2 18.58 8.39 -28.03
C ASN A 2 18.47 9.18 -26.73
N ILE A 3 19.39 10.14 -26.54
CA ILE A 3 19.46 11.00 -25.36
C ILE A 3 18.82 12.34 -25.69
N VAL A 4 17.94 12.81 -24.82
CA VAL A 4 17.28 14.12 -24.93
C VAL A 4 17.48 14.91 -23.64
N THR A 5 17.55 16.24 -23.73
CA THR A 5 17.60 17.11 -22.54
C THR A 5 16.21 17.63 -22.24
N LEU A 6 15.71 17.40 -21.03
CA LEU A 6 14.35 17.78 -20.64
C LEU A 6 14.36 18.50 -19.29
N ARG A 7 13.53 19.54 -19.17
CA ARG A 7 13.18 20.15 -17.89
C ARG A 7 11.90 19.51 -17.36
N MET A 8 11.97 18.98 -16.15
CA MET A 8 10.88 18.23 -15.54
C MET A 8 9.79 19.17 -15.02
N GLU A 9 8.55 18.97 -15.45
CA GLU A 9 7.44 19.87 -15.15
C GLU A 9 6.78 19.53 -13.81
N LYS A 10 6.58 18.24 -13.54
CA LYS A 10 5.96 17.74 -12.30
C LYS A 10 6.20 16.26 -12.06
N MET A 11 5.85 15.78 -10.87
CA MET A 11 5.76 14.34 -10.59
C MET A 11 4.44 13.78 -11.13
N ALA A 12 4.50 12.59 -11.73
CA ALA A 12 3.34 11.80 -12.08
C ALA A 12 3.03 10.75 -11.00
N GLN A 13 1.81 10.23 -11.00
CA GLN A 13 1.45 9.06 -10.18
C GLN A 13 2.38 7.89 -10.56
N GLY A 14 3.00 7.25 -9.57
CA GLY A 14 3.95 6.16 -9.79
C GLY A 14 5.42 6.55 -9.67
N GLY A 15 5.72 7.82 -9.36
CA GLY A 15 7.06 8.26 -8.94
C GLY A 15 8.02 8.63 -10.07
N ASP A 16 7.54 8.62 -11.32
CA ASP A 16 8.26 9.20 -12.45
C ASP A 16 7.98 10.71 -12.52
N ALA A 17 8.97 11.49 -12.95
CA ALA A 17 8.74 12.86 -13.36
C ALA A 17 8.19 12.91 -14.78
N LEU A 18 7.50 13.99 -15.13
CA LEU A 18 6.88 14.19 -16.44
C LEU A 18 7.39 15.46 -17.10
N ALA A 19 7.66 15.39 -18.39
CA ALA A 19 7.89 16.53 -19.28
C ALA A 19 7.36 16.20 -20.69
N HIS A 20 7.30 17.19 -21.57
CA HIS A 20 6.95 16.98 -22.97
C HIS A 20 8.20 16.95 -23.87
N LEU A 21 8.23 16.04 -24.84
CA LEU A 21 9.22 16.04 -25.92
C LEU A 21 8.93 17.18 -26.91
N GLU A 22 9.89 17.50 -27.77
CA GLU A 22 9.73 18.52 -28.82
C GLU A 22 8.55 18.22 -29.77
N ASP A 23 8.22 16.94 -29.98
CA ASP A 23 7.09 16.49 -30.79
C ASP A 23 5.74 16.50 -30.05
N GLY A 24 5.71 17.03 -28.81
CA GLY A 24 4.52 17.18 -27.99
C GLY A 24 4.10 15.93 -27.21
N ARG A 25 4.77 14.78 -27.39
CA ARG A 25 4.46 13.58 -26.61
C ARG A 25 4.88 13.74 -25.15
N VAL A 26 4.08 13.17 -24.25
CA VAL A 26 4.42 13.08 -22.83
C VAL A 26 5.57 12.09 -22.62
N CYS A 27 6.61 12.48 -21.91
CA CYS A 27 7.71 11.63 -21.49
C CYS A 27 7.70 11.42 -19.97
N PHE A 28 7.58 10.16 -19.54
CA PHE A 28 7.75 9.77 -18.14
C PHE A 28 9.20 9.40 -17.87
N VAL A 29 9.84 10.09 -16.93
CA VAL A 29 11.27 10.00 -16.66
C VAL A 29 11.51 9.49 -15.24
N SER A 30 12.03 8.27 -15.16
CA SER A 30 12.41 7.67 -13.88
C SER A 30 13.72 8.25 -13.35
N GLY A 31 13.76 8.53 -12.04
CA GLY A 31 14.96 9.05 -11.35
C GLY A 31 15.14 10.57 -11.38
N ALA A 32 14.18 11.30 -11.96
CA ALA A 32 14.11 12.75 -12.00
C ALA A 32 13.14 13.30 -10.96
N LEU A 33 13.34 14.56 -10.55
CA LEU A 33 12.42 15.34 -9.70
C LEU A 33 11.86 16.53 -10.46
N THR A 34 10.72 17.06 -10.01
CA THR A 34 10.14 18.31 -10.51
C THR A 34 11.16 19.46 -10.52
N GLY A 35 11.20 20.22 -11.61
CA GLY A 35 12.05 21.39 -11.81
C GLY A 35 13.45 21.09 -12.35
N GLU A 36 13.91 19.85 -12.29
CA GLU A 36 15.26 19.47 -12.71
C GLU A 36 15.47 19.57 -14.22
N LEU A 37 16.68 19.93 -14.62
CA LEU A 37 17.16 19.76 -15.98
C LEU A 37 17.99 18.49 -16.05
N VAL A 38 17.62 17.55 -16.91
CA VAL A 38 18.22 16.22 -16.98
C VAL A 38 18.48 15.77 -18.42
N GLU A 39 19.56 15.03 -18.63
CA GLU A 39 19.76 14.20 -19.82
C GLU A 39 19.01 12.87 -19.60
N VAL A 40 18.13 12.53 -20.54
CA VAL A 40 17.23 11.38 -20.46
C VAL A 40 17.55 10.40 -21.57
N GLU A 41 17.84 9.16 -21.18
CA GLU A 41 17.89 8.05 -22.13
C GLU A 41 16.47 7.54 -22.37
N LEU A 42 16.00 7.62 -23.62
CA LEU A 42 14.69 7.11 -24.01
C LEU A 42 14.72 5.58 -24.13
N LEU A 43 13.94 4.91 -23.27
CA LEU A 43 13.87 3.45 -23.16
C LEU A 43 12.71 2.87 -23.97
N GLN A 44 11.61 3.59 -24.07
CA GLN A 44 10.42 3.17 -24.81
C GLN A 44 9.78 4.37 -25.49
N GLN A 45 9.41 4.17 -26.76
CA GLN A 45 8.68 5.16 -27.53
C GLN A 45 7.38 4.53 -28.03
N LYS A 46 6.26 5.19 -27.75
CA LYS A 46 4.93 4.86 -28.24
C LYS A 46 4.37 6.05 -29.02
N ARG A 47 3.21 5.86 -29.64
CA ARG A 47 2.51 6.90 -30.41
C ARG A 47 2.19 8.12 -29.55
N ASP A 48 1.67 7.89 -28.34
CA ASP A 48 1.11 8.96 -27.50
C ASP A 48 2.02 9.34 -26.32
N TYR A 49 3.05 8.54 -26.03
CA TYR A 49 3.98 8.79 -24.91
C TYR A 49 5.35 8.15 -25.13
N ALA A 50 6.32 8.58 -24.33
CA ALA A 50 7.63 7.96 -24.19
C ALA A 50 7.92 7.66 -22.71
N LYS A 51 8.86 6.73 -22.48
CA LYS A 51 9.45 6.49 -21.16
C LYS A 51 10.95 6.56 -21.25
N GLY A 52 11.57 7.19 -20.26
CA GLY A 52 13.00 7.34 -20.15
C GLY A 52 13.50 7.18 -18.73
N ARG A 53 14.82 7.21 -18.60
CA ARG A 53 15.52 7.27 -17.31
C ARG A 53 16.54 8.39 -17.33
N VAL A 54 16.77 9.00 -16.17
CA VAL A 54 17.85 9.97 -16.02
C VAL A 54 19.19 9.29 -16.29
N GLN A 55 19.90 9.79 -17.29
CA GLN A 55 21.31 9.49 -17.56
C GLN A 55 22.21 10.39 -16.72
N LYS A 56 21.86 11.69 -16.66
CA LYS A 56 22.63 12.72 -15.96
C LYS A 56 21.71 13.84 -15.47
N VAL A 57 21.94 14.32 -14.26
CA VAL A 57 21.31 15.53 -13.73
C VAL A 57 22.20 16.73 -14.06
N LEU A 58 21.68 17.70 -14.80
CA LEU A 58 22.38 18.93 -15.18
C LEU A 58 22.12 20.05 -14.16
N GLU A 59 20.86 20.18 -13.74
CA GLU A 59 20.45 21.08 -12.66
C GLU A 59 19.61 20.28 -11.66
N ALA A 60 20.13 20.10 -10.45
CA ALA A 60 19.48 19.33 -9.40
C ALA A 60 18.44 20.16 -8.64
N SER A 61 17.35 19.52 -8.25
CA SER A 61 16.36 20.08 -7.33
C SER A 61 17.00 20.27 -5.94
N PRO A 62 16.65 21.33 -5.19
CA PRO A 62 17.09 21.46 -3.79
C PRO A 62 16.63 20.30 -2.90
N PHE A 63 15.61 19.56 -3.33
CA PHE A 63 15.10 18.39 -2.64
C PHE A 63 15.79 17.08 -3.02
N ARG A 64 16.75 17.10 -3.96
CA ARG A 64 17.50 15.90 -4.34
C ARG A 64 18.46 15.51 -3.21
N THR A 65 18.38 14.25 -2.79
CA THR A 65 19.25 13.68 -1.76
C THR A 65 20.05 12.51 -2.32
N LYS A 66 21.17 12.19 -1.66
CA LYS A 66 21.92 10.96 -1.94
C LYS A 66 21.18 9.77 -1.31
N PRO A 67 20.80 8.74 -2.09
CA PRO A 67 20.16 7.56 -1.53
C PRO A 67 21.05 6.83 -0.51
N GLU A 68 20.47 6.40 0.61
CA GLU A 68 21.19 5.57 1.59
C GLU A 68 21.48 4.14 1.10
N CYS A 69 20.64 3.64 0.18
CA CYS A 69 20.75 2.27 -0.32
C CYS A 69 21.79 2.19 -1.46
N PRO A 70 22.84 1.35 -1.35
CA PRO A 70 23.84 1.20 -2.41
C PRO A 70 23.28 0.50 -3.67
N PHE A 71 22.09 -0.09 -3.57
CA PHE A 71 21.39 -0.75 -4.68
C PHE A 71 20.31 0.14 -5.32
N PHE A 72 20.17 1.40 -4.87
CA PHE A 72 19.21 2.34 -5.45
C PHE A 72 19.49 2.56 -6.95
N GLY A 73 18.44 2.74 -7.75
CA GLY A 73 18.53 2.82 -9.21
C GLY A 73 18.69 1.49 -9.94
N ARG A 74 18.94 0.39 -9.21
CA ARG A 74 18.97 -0.98 -9.75
C ARG A 74 17.87 -1.88 -9.15
N CYS A 75 17.73 -1.86 -7.84
CA CYS A 75 16.72 -2.65 -7.13
C CYS A 75 15.32 -2.14 -7.44
N GLY A 76 14.38 -3.04 -7.73
CA GLY A 76 12.98 -2.69 -8.01
C GLY A 76 12.14 -2.28 -6.78
N GLY A 77 12.76 -2.16 -5.60
CA GLY A 77 12.05 -1.91 -4.35
C GLY A 77 11.75 -0.43 -4.04
N CYS A 78 12.68 0.47 -4.33
CA CYS A 78 12.58 1.90 -4.00
C CYS A 78 12.87 2.73 -5.25
N SER A 79 11.99 3.68 -5.58
CA SER A 79 12.16 4.59 -6.73
C SER A 79 12.32 6.06 -6.33
N MET A 80 11.97 6.43 -5.10
CA MET A 80 12.00 7.83 -4.63
C MET A 80 13.12 8.13 -3.62
N GLY A 81 14.04 7.19 -3.40
CA GLY A 81 15.13 7.37 -2.42
C GLY A 81 16.17 8.44 -2.76
N HIS A 82 16.03 9.10 -3.90
CA HIS A 82 16.82 10.27 -4.31
C HIS A 82 16.10 11.60 -4.02
N ALA A 83 14.94 11.57 -3.39
CA ALA A 83 14.16 12.73 -2.97
C ALA A 83 14.12 12.82 -1.44
N SER A 84 14.16 14.04 -0.90
CA SER A 84 13.90 14.30 0.52
C SER A 84 12.50 13.81 0.92
N MET A 85 12.30 13.51 2.20
CA MET A 85 10.99 13.09 2.69
C MET A 85 9.92 14.18 2.50
N GLU A 86 10.30 15.44 2.70
CA GLU A 86 9.43 16.60 2.42
C GLU A 86 8.89 16.57 1.00
N PHE A 87 9.77 16.42 0.01
CA PHE A 87 9.36 16.36 -1.39
C PHE A 87 8.49 15.14 -1.71
N GLN A 88 8.76 13.98 -1.09
CA GLN A 88 7.93 12.79 -1.26
C GLN A 88 6.49 13.06 -0.79
N LEU A 89 6.32 13.64 0.41
CA LEU A 89 5.01 13.94 0.98
C LEU A 89 4.25 14.99 0.16
N ASP A 90 4.94 16.04 -0.28
CA ASP A 90 4.33 17.06 -1.14
C ASP A 90 3.92 16.51 -2.49
N SER A 91 4.74 15.64 -3.08
CA SER A 91 4.42 14.95 -4.33
C SER A 91 3.17 14.08 -4.19
N TYR A 92 3.01 13.36 -3.08
CA TYR A 92 1.78 12.60 -2.81
C TYR A 92 0.58 13.53 -2.71
N ARG A 93 0.67 14.63 -1.94
CA ARG A 93 -0.42 15.58 -1.77
C ARG A 93 -0.89 16.17 -3.10
N LEU A 94 0.04 16.68 -3.90
CA LEU A 94 -0.25 17.27 -5.20
C LEU A 94 -0.89 16.24 -6.16
N SER A 95 -0.33 15.02 -6.20
CA SER A 95 -0.85 13.95 -7.06
C SER A 95 -2.26 13.57 -6.68
N VAL A 96 -2.54 13.35 -5.39
CA VAL A 96 -3.89 12.97 -4.91
C VAL A 96 -4.90 14.08 -5.18
N ASN A 97 -4.56 15.33 -4.90
CA ASN A 97 -5.44 16.47 -5.17
C ASN A 97 -5.74 16.63 -6.67
N GLU A 98 -4.77 16.36 -7.55
CA GLU A 98 -5.00 16.33 -9.00
C GLU A 98 -5.92 15.17 -9.41
N LEU A 99 -5.72 13.97 -8.85
CA LEU A 99 -6.54 12.79 -9.15
C LEU A 99 -8.00 12.98 -8.75
N PHE A 100 -8.29 13.55 -7.57
CA PHE A 100 -9.66 13.84 -7.17
C PHE A 100 -10.32 14.89 -8.08
N ARG A 101 -9.63 15.99 -8.40
CA ARG A 101 -10.18 16.99 -9.34
C ARG A 101 -10.49 16.38 -10.71
N ARG A 102 -9.59 15.55 -11.25
CA ARG A 102 -9.74 14.97 -12.60
C ARG A 102 -10.71 13.80 -12.68
N PHE A 103 -10.62 12.85 -11.75
CA PHE A 103 -11.36 11.59 -11.82
C PHE A 103 -12.62 11.59 -10.97
N ALA A 104 -12.59 12.21 -9.79
CA ALA A 104 -13.77 12.32 -8.95
C ALA A 104 -14.65 13.53 -9.31
N GLY A 105 -14.07 14.58 -9.91
CA GLY A 105 -14.78 15.83 -10.18
C GLY A 105 -15.08 16.63 -8.90
N THR A 106 -14.29 16.40 -7.85
CA THR A 106 -14.39 17.11 -6.56
C THR A 106 -13.00 17.31 -5.96
N GLU A 107 -12.94 18.04 -4.85
CA GLU A 107 -11.71 18.24 -4.06
C GLU A 107 -11.80 17.49 -2.73
N LEU A 108 -10.64 17.08 -2.22
CA LEU A 108 -10.53 16.63 -0.83
C LEU A 108 -10.61 17.84 0.11
N PRO A 109 -10.97 17.63 1.40
CA PRO A 109 -10.87 18.69 2.41
C PRO A 109 -9.47 19.34 2.38
N PRO A 110 -9.34 20.68 2.32
CA PRO A 110 -8.07 21.35 1.98
C PRO A 110 -6.90 21.00 2.91
N ASP A 111 -7.17 20.75 4.19
CA ASP A 111 -6.15 20.46 5.21
C ASP A 111 -6.06 18.97 5.57
N TRP A 112 -6.36 18.08 4.60
CA TRP A 112 -6.19 16.66 4.81
C TRP A 112 -4.72 16.31 5.13
N LYS A 113 -4.56 15.50 6.18
CA LYS A 113 -3.26 15.24 6.80
C LYS A 113 -2.58 14.04 6.13
N ILE A 114 -1.25 14.09 6.06
CA ILE A 114 -0.43 12.94 5.68
C ILE A 114 0.38 12.50 6.89
N HIS A 115 0.12 11.29 7.35
CA HIS A 115 0.89 10.64 8.40
C HIS A 115 2.13 9.99 7.78
N SER A 116 3.28 10.21 8.42
CA SER A 116 4.55 9.63 8.01
C SER A 116 5.39 9.29 9.22
N GLY A 117 6.42 8.47 9.02
CA GLY A 117 7.33 8.04 10.07
C GLY A 117 8.76 7.97 9.57
N ASN A 118 9.61 7.23 10.27
CA ASN A 118 10.99 7.01 9.86
C ASN A 118 11.04 6.40 8.44
N PRO A 119 11.79 7.01 7.48
CA PRO A 119 11.91 6.47 6.13
C PRO A 119 12.67 5.14 6.03
N TYR A 120 13.34 4.73 7.09
CA TYR A 120 14.18 3.54 7.15
C TYR A 120 13.77 2.62 8.30
N ALA A 121 14.25 1.38 8.24
CA ALA A 121 13.98 0.34 9.24
C ALA A 121 12.50 0.08 9.58
N TYR A 122 11.57 0.50 8.70
CA TYR A 122 10.14 0.40 8.93
C TYR A 122 9.54 -0.91 8.40
N ARG A 123 10.13 -1.46 7.33
CA ARG A 123 9.54 -2.55 6.55
C ARG A 123 9.78 -3.89 7.23
N ASN A 124 8.76 -4.39 7.91
CA ASN A 124 8.80 -5.63 8.67
C ASN A 124 8.48 -6.89 7.82
N ARG A 125 8.27 -6.75 6.51
CA ARG A 125 7.95 -7.86 5.63
C ARG A 125 8.62 -7.75 4.27
N ALA A 126 9.11 -8.88 3.78
CA ALA A 126 9.72 -8.97 2.45
C ALA A 126 9.41 -10.32 1.78
N ARG A 127 9.44 -10.32 0.46
CA ARG A 127 9.51 -11.53 -0.36
C ARG A 127 10.91 -11.58 -0.95
N LEU A 128 11.69 -12.55 -0.51
CA LEU A 128 13.09 -12.73 -0.88
C LEU A 128 13.20 -13.81 -1.95
N VAL A 129 14.09 -13.58 -2.92
CA VAL A 129 14.43 -14.57 -3.95
C VAL A 129 15.83 -15.11 -3.67
N ARG A 130 16.03 -16.42 -3.80
CA ARG A 130 17.35 -17.03 -3.60
C ARG A 130 18.31 -16.60 -4.70
N VAL A 131 19.50 -16.16 -4.31
CA VAL A 131 20.56 -15.71 -5.24
C VAL A 131 21.89 -16.19 -4.69
N GLY A 132 22.56 -17.07 -5.44
CA GLY A 132 23.78 -17.73 -4.97
C GLY A 132 23.58 -18.42 -3.62
N GLY A 133 24.47 -18.14 -2.66
CA GLY A 133 24.42 -18.69 -1.30
C GLY A 133 23.61 -17.86 -0.28
N GLY A 134 22.69 -17.00 -0.75
CA GLY A 134 21.89 -16.12 0.09
C GLY A 134 20.60 -15.66 -0.58
N TYR A 135 20.14 -14.47 -0.20
CA TYR A 135 18.89 -13.88 -0.65
C TYR A 135 19.07 -12.50 -1.27
N GLY A 136 18.08 -12.11 -2.06
CA GLY A 136 18.10 -10.88 -2.81
C GLY A 136 16.72 -10.42 -3.25
N PHE A 137 16.72 -9.35 -4.04
CA PHE A 137 15.54 -8.80 -4.70
C PHE A 137 15.70 -8.82 -6.21
N ARG A 138 14.60 -8.63 -6.93
CA ARG A 138 14.63 -8.49 -8.40
C ARG A 138 15.10 -7.08 -8.79
N GLU A 139 15.89 -7.00 -9.84
CA GLU A 139 16.18 -5.73 -10.50
C GLU A 139 14.90 -5.11 -11.07
N ALA A 140 14.85 -3.78 -11.13
CA ALA A 140 13.72 -3.07 -11.71
C ALA A 140 13.50 -3.51 -13.17
N GLN A 141 12.25 -3.87 -13.52
CA GLN A 141 11.85 -4.26 -14.88
C GLN A 141 12.73 -5.39 -15.49
N SER A 142 13.24 -6.29 -14.66
CA SER A 142 14.20 -7.31 -15.08
C SER A 142 13.98 -8.64 -14.36
N HIS A 143 14.38 -9.73 -15.01
CA HIS A 143 14.44 -11.05 -14.38
C HIS A 143 15.76 -11.30 -13.66
N ARG A 144 16.69 -10.33 -13.64
CA ARG A 144 17.94 -10.42 -12.88
C ARG A 144 17.68 -10.17 -11.40
N MET A 145 18.59 -10.69 -10.58
CA MET A 145 18.48 -10.60 -9.13
C MET A 145 19.71 -9.89 -8.55
N ILE A 146 19.47 -9.08 -7.53
CA ILE A 146 20.50 -8.40 -6.75
C ILE A 146 20.66 -9.19 -5.45
N PRO A 147 21.83 -9.79 -5.17
CA PRO A 147 22.11 -10.32 -3.85
C PRO A 147 22.18 -9.16 -2.85
N VAL A 148 21.45 -9.25 -1.75
CA VAL A 148 21.35 -8.17 -0.76
C VAL A 148 21.82 -8.66 0.60
N SER A 149 22.86 -8.01 1.13
CA SER A 149 23.34 -8.21 2.49
C SER A 149 22.66 -7.28 3.50
N LYS A 150 22.22 -6.10 3.06
CA LYS A 150 21.52 -5.09 3.87
C LYS A 150 20.57 -4.26 3.01
N CYS A 151 19.35 -4.07 3.48
CA CYS A 151 18.36 -3.18 2.91
C CYS A 151 17.95 -2.13 3.94
N PRO A 152 18.24 -0.82 3.73
CA PRO A 152 17.98 0.23 4.73
C PRO A 152 16.52 0.32 5.18
N ILE A 153 15.55 0.00 4.32
CA ILE A 153 14.13 0.06 4.68
C ILE A 153 13.66 -1.15 5.50
N LEU A 154 14.36 -2.29 5.47
CA LEU A 154 13.98 -3.46 6.26
C LEU A 154 14.32 -3.28 7.74
N THR A 155 13.52 -3.90 8.62
CA THR A 155 13.81 -3.90 10.05
C THR A 155 15.20 -4.49 10.35
N PRO A 156 15.83 -4.10 11.48
CA PRO A 156 17.13 -4.64 11.86
C PRO A 156 17.12 -6.17 12.02
N ALA A 157 16.01 -6.74 12.49
CA ALA A 157 15.86 -8.19 12.65
C ALA A 157 15.84 -8.92 11.31
N LEU A 158 15.14 -8.40 10.30
CA LEU A 158 15.16 -8.98 8.95
C LEU A 158 16.53 -8.87 8.29
N ASN A 159 17.19 -7.71 8.40
CA ASN A 159 18.55 -7.54 7.90
C ASN A 159 19.51 -8.54 8.55
N ARG A 160 19.41 -8.75 9.86
CA ARG A 160 20.21 -9.75 10.59
C ARG A 160 19.93 -11.17 10.11
N ALA A 161 18.66 -11.54 9.95
CA ALA A 161 18.27 -12.88 9.49
C ALA A 161 18.81 -13.18 8.08
N ILE A 162 18.81 -12.19 7.18
CA ILE A 162 19.39 -12.29 5.83
C ILE A 162 20.91 -12.44 5.92
N ALA A 163 21.60 -11.58 6.66
CA ALA A 163 23.06 -11.56 6.76
C ALA A 163 23.63 -12.83 7.41
N GLU A 164 22.99 -13.33 8.47
CA GLU A 164 23.41 -14.54 9.20
C GLU A 164 22.99 -15.84 8.51
N LYS A 165 22.29 -15.77 7.37
CA LYS A 165 21.81 -16.93 6.60
C LYS A 165 20.96 -17.92 7.43
N LYS A 166 20.23 -17.42 8.43
CA LYS A 166 19.35 -18.22 9.31
C LYS A 166 17.99 -18.55 8.70
N LEU A 167 17.73 -18.09 7.48
CA LEU A 167 16.48 -18.32 6.77
C LEU A 167 16.48 -19.68 6.05
N PRO A 168 15.31 -20.35 5.92
CA PRO A 168 15.17 -21.55 5.12
C PRO A 168 15.77 -21.35 3.72
N GLN A 169 16.41 -22.36 3.14
CA GLN A 169 17.12 -22.25 1.86
C GLN A 169 16.22 -22.73 0.71
N VAL A 170 15.31 -21.87 0.26
CA VAL A 170 14.27 -22.18 -0.75
C VAL A 170 14.30 -21.14 -1.87
N PRO A 171 13.78 -21.43 -3.08
CA PRO A 171 13.86 -20.49 -4.21
C PRO A 171 13.24 -19.11 -3.93
N GLU A 172 12.17 -19.08 -3.14
CA GLU A 172 11.48 -17.86 -2.78
C GLU A 172 10.88 -17.99 -1.38
N LEU A 173 11.02 -16.92 -0.59
CA LEU A 173 10.68 -16.92 0.84
C LEU A 173 9.96 -15.63 1.22
N SER A 174 8.75 -15.76 1.75
CA SER A 174 8.08 -14.67 2.46
C SER A 174 8.58 -14.63 3.90
N VAL A 175 9.05 -13.47 4.35
CA VAL A 175 9.52 -13.25 5.72
C VAL A 175 8.73 -12.12 6.39
N PHE A 176 8.50 -12.26 7.68
CA PHE A 176 7.72 -11.32 8.48
C PHE A 176 8.32 -11.17 9.88
N ASP A 177 8.65 -9.95 10.27
CA ASP A 177 9.04 -9.56 11.62
C ASP A 177 7.82 -9.01 12.36
N ASN A 178 7.56 -9.53 13.56
CA ASN A 178 6.43 -9.07 14.38
C ASN A 178 6.67 -7.76 15.14
N GLY A 179 7.80 -7.10 14.93
CA GLY A 179 8.18 -5.87 15.63
C GLY A 179 8.89 -6.13 16.97
N LYS A 180 8.97 -7.38 17.42
CA LYS A 180 9.77 -7.82 18.57
C LYS A 180 11.01 -8.60 18.14
N GLY A 181 11.34 -8.58 16.85
CA GLY A 181 12.48 -9.30 16.27
C GLY A 181 12.26 -10.79 16.05
N LYS A 182 11.03 -11.30 16.26
CA LYS A 182 10.69 -12.70 15.97
C LYS A 182 10.27 -12.81 14.50
N ILE A 183 11.10 -13.49 13.70
CA ILE A 183 10.87 -13.69 12.28
C ILE A 183 10.04 -14.94 12.02
N ALA A 184 8.97 -14.78 11.25
CA ALA A 184 8.22 -15.86 10.63
C ALA A 184 8.55 -15.98 9.14
N CYS A 185 8.46 -17.19 8.61
CA CYS A 185 8.87 -17.58 7.27
C CYS A 185 7.81 -18.44 6.60
N TYR A 186 7.54 -18.21 5.32
CA TYR A 186 6.66 -19.05 4.51
C TYR A 186 7.22 -19.23 3.09
N TYR A 187 7.04 -20.42 2.53
CA TYR A 187 7.30 -20.70 1.12
C TYR A 187 6.28 -21.71 0.59
N LYS A 188 6.07 -21.68 -0.73
CA LYS A 188 5.13 -22.58 -1.39
C LYS A 188 5.58 -24.04 -1.23
N GLY A 189 4.68 -24.90 -0.78
CA GLY A 189 4.96 -26.32 -0.52
C GLY A 189 5.47 -26.64 0.89
N MET A 190 5.46 -25.65 1.80
CA MET A 190 5.77 -25.87 3.22
C MET A 190 4.80 -26.88 3.85
N ARG A 191 5.32 -27.89 4.55
CA ARG A 191 4.53 -28.94 5.22
C ARG A 191 3.94 -28.43 6.54
N SER A 192 2.82 -28.99 6.97
CA SER A 192 2.10 -28.52 8.18
C SER A 192 2.95 -28.42 9.45
N PRO A 193 3.81 -29.39 9.82
CA PRO A 193 4.65 -29.26 11.02
C PRO A 193 5.63 -28.09 10.93
N GLU A 194 6.17 -27.84 9.74
CA GLU A 194 7.09 -26.72 9.51
C GLU A 194 6.36 -25.39 9.49
N PHE A 195 5.17 -25.34 8.90
CA PHE A 195 4.29 -24.18 8.90
C PHE A 195 3.93 -23.74 10.32
N GLN A 196 3.52 -24.68 11.17
CA GLN A 196 3.19 -24.38 12.57
C GLN A 196 4.38 -23.81 13.35
N ARG A 197 5.60 -24.26 13.03
CA ARG A 197 6.84 -23.83 13.70
C ARG A 197 7.37 -22.50 13.18
N LEU A 198 7.35 -22.28 11.87
CA LEU A 198 8.06 -21.18 11.20
C LEU A 198 7.15 -20.08 10.66
N ALA A 199 5.94 -20.40 10.21
CA ALA A 199 5.07 -19.42 9.53
C ALA A 199 4.18 -18.65 10.50
N LEU A 200 3.70 -19.29 11.57
CA LEU A 200 2.79 -18.69 12.54
C LEU A 200 3.49 -17.65 13.42
N ASN A 201 2.86 -16.49 13.58
CA ASN A 201 3.30 -15.44 14.49
C ASN A 201 2.10 -14.65 15.04
N SER A 202 2.39 -13.64 15.86
CA SER A 202 1.41 -12.61 16.20
C SER A 202 2.06 -11.24 16.15
N VAL A 203 1.26 -10.20 15.91
CA VAL A 203 1.71 -8.81 15.88
C VAL A 203 0.84 -7.97 16.80
N GLN A 204 1.49 -7.13 17.60
CA GLN A 204 0.80 -6.14 18.42
C GLN A 204 0.61 -4.87 17.59
N VAL A 205 -0.63 -4.41 17.46
CA VAL A 205 -0.97 -3.14 16.81
C VAL A 205 -1.90 -2.38 17.74
N ALA A 206 -1.47 -1.20 18.18
CA ALA A 206 -2.10 -0.49 19.30
C ALA A 206 -2.30 -1.46 20.50
N ASP A 207 -3.52 -1.61 20.98
CA ASP A 207 -3.96 -2.48 22.07
C ASP A 207 -4.38 -3.88 21.63
N VAL A 208 -4.33 -4.23 20.34
CA VAL A 208 -4.76 -5.53 19.82
C VAL A 208 -3.57 -6.41 19.44
N ASN A 209 -3.59 -7.68 19.86
CA ASN A 209 -2.65 -8.71 19.41
C ASN A 209 -3.32 -9.59 18.34
N LEU A 210 -2.78 -9.58 17.13
CA LEU A 210 -3.35 -10.26 15.98
C LEU A 210 -2.54 -11.52 15.68
N SER A 211 -3.21 -12.68 15.63
CA SER A 211 -2.68 -13.89 15.04
C SER A 211 -2.55 -13.71 13.52
N MET A 212 -1.42 -14.12 12.96
CA MET A 212 -1.20 -14.14 11.51
C MET A 212 -0.09 -15.14 11.15
N ASP A 213 0.15 -15.31 9.85
CA ASP A 213 1.28 -16.09 9.37
C ASP A 213 2.01 -15.38 8.21
N ALA A 214 3.20 -15.87 7.86
CA ALA A 214 4.04 -15.26 6.84
C ALA A 214 3.50 -15.38 5.39
N SER A 215 2.45 -16.17 5.14
CA SER A 215 1.75 -16.25 3.85
C SER A 215 0.69 -15.16 3.66
N CYS A 216 0.02 -14.73 4.73
CA CYS A 216 -1.06 -13.74 4.67
C CYS A 216 -0.53 -12.32 4.48
N PHE A 217 -1.21 -11.48 3.70
CA PHE A 217 -0.90 -10.05 3.61
C PHE A 217 -1.24 -9.32 4.92
N PHE A 218 -0.47 -8.25 5.22
CA PHE A 218 -0.60 -7.36 6.37
C PHE A 218 0.31 -6.15 6.12
N GLN A 219 -0.10 -4.98 6.60
CA GLN A 219 0.63 -3.73 6.40
C GLN A 219 2.06 -3.82 6.95
N SER A 220 3.02 -3.37 6.14
CA SER A 220 4.45 -3.65 6.40
C SER A 220 5.17 -2.60 7.26
N ASN A 221 4.47 -1.54 7.68
CA ASN A 221 5.01 -0.49 8.53
C ASN A 221 4.24 -0.46 9.86
N LEU A 222 4.72 -1.21 10.85
CA LEU A 222 4.07 -1.30 12.15
C LEU A 222 4.11 0.01 12.93
N GLN A 223 5.06 0.91 12.62
CA GLN A 223 5.20 2.20 13.31
C GLN A 223 4.08 3.17 12.93
N LEU A 224 3.53 3.06 11.71
CA LEU A 224 2.48 3.94 11.21
C LEU A 224 1.06 3.39 11.43
N LEU A 225 0.93 2.09 11.68
CA LEU A 225 -0.37 1.47 11.95
C LEU A 225 -1.16 2.11 13.10
N PRO A 226 -0.57 2.54 14.23
CA PRO A 226 -1.31 3.22 15.29
C PRO A 226 -2.07 4.48 14.84
N GLU A 227 -1.51 5.25 13.91
CA GLU A 227 -2.20 6.43 13.34
C GLU A 227 -3.41 6.00 12.50
N LEU A 228 -3.27 4.95 11.68
CA LEU A 228 -4.41 4.40 10.92
C LEU A 228 -5.50 3.87 11.86
N VAL A 229 -5.11 3.15 12.92
CA VAL A 229 -6.04 2.63 13.95
C VAL A 229 -6.82 3.77 14.59
N LYS A 230 -6.12 4.86 14.95
CA LYS A 230 -6.75 6.05 15.54
C LYS A 230 -7.80 6.63 14.58
N SER A 231 -7.44 6.87 13.32
CA SER A 231 -8.35 7.46 12.34
C SER A 231 -9.56 6.58 12.06
N VAL A 232 -9.37 5.26 11.93
CA VAL A 232 -10.48 4.31 11.74
C VAL A 232 -11.39 4.27 12.96
N ARG A 233 -10.86 4.22 14.18
CA ARG A 233 -11.66 4.21 15.42
C ARG A 233 -12.48 5.48 15.62
N GLU A 234 -11.86 6.64 15.39
CA GLU A 234 -12.52 7.95 15.49
C GLU A 234 -13.67 8.07 14.47
N SER A 235 -13.41 7.70 13.21
CA SER A 235 -14.40 7.78 12.14
C SER A 235 -15.50 6.72 12.26
N ALA A 236 -15.19 5.50 12.70
CA ALA A 236 -16.19 4.46 12.94
C ALA A 236 -17.13 4.88 14.09
N GLY A 237 -16.55 5.26 15.24
CA GLY A 237 -17.29 5.44 16.49
C GLY A 237 -17.79 4.10 17.04
N SER A 238 -18.97 4.11 17.67
CA SER A 238 -19.65 2.91 18.15
C SER A 238 -21.03 2.77 17.49
N GLY A 239 -21.51 1.54 17.36
CA GLY A 239 -22.79 1.23 16.73
C GLY A 239 -23.26 -0.18 17.03
N ASP A 240 -24.32 -0.61 16.35
CA ASP A 240 -24.82 -1.98 16.42
C ASP A 240 -24.09 -2.87 15.41
N TYR A 241 -24.01 -2.45 14.15
CA TYR A 241 -23.60 -3.33 13.05
C TYR A 241 -22.41 -2.82 12.23
N LEU A 242 -21.30 -3.59 12.28
CA LEU A 242 -20.10 -3.41 11.47
C LEU A 242 -19.99 -4.49 10.38
N ILE A 243 -19.67 -4.07 9.16
CA ILE A 243 -19.25 -4.95 8.06
C ILE A 243 -17.84 -4.57 7.64
N ASP A 244 -16.92 -5.54 7.66
CA ASP A 244 -15.52 -5.41 7.22
C ASP A 244 -15.31 -6.26 5.95
N LEU A 245 -15.18 -5.61 4.80
CA LEU A 245 -14.96 -6.26 3.50
C LEU A 245 -13.49 -6.21 3.10
N PHE A 246 -13.05 -7.25 2.37
CA PHE A 246 -11.62 -7.46 2.09
C PHE A 246 -10.80 -7.53 3.40
N SER A 247 -11.42 -8.15 4.40
CA SER A 247 -10.99 -8.04 5.80
C SER A 247 -9.63 -8.69 6.11
N GLY A 248 -9.10 -9.53 5.20
CA GLY A 248 -7.86 -10.26 5.41
C GLY A 248 -7.89 -11.07 6.69
N ILE A 249 -6.99 -10.76 7.62
CA ILE A 249 -6.92 -11.40 8.93
C ILE A 249 -7.94 -10.84 9.95
N GLY A 250 -8.89 -10.02 9.51
CA GLY A 250 -9.89 -9.35 10.35
C GLY A 250 -9.33 -8.15 11.12
N PHE A 251 -8.38 -7.40 10.55
CA PHE A 251 -7.66 -6.35 11.28
C PHE A 251 -8.60 -5.22 11.75
N PHE A 252 -9.39 -4.63 10.86
CA PHE A 252 -10.26 -3.52 11.21
C PHE A 252 -11.39 -3.97 12.14
N ALA A 253 -12.01 -5.12 11.85
CA ALA A 253 -12.94 -5.74 12.76
C ALA A 253 -12.35 -5.98 14.17
N ALA A 254 -11.08 -6.40 14.28
CA ALA A 254 -10.44 -6.66 15.57
C ALA A 254 -10.20 -5.37 16.38
N ILE A 255 -9.79 -4.27 15.76
CA ILE A 255 -9.56 -2.99 16.46
C ILE A 255 -10.87 -2.29 16.85
N LEU A 256 -11.97 -2.60 16.16
CA LEU A 256 -13.31 -2.05 16.41
C LEU A 256 -14.19 -3.01 17.22
N GLN A 257 -13.71 -4.21 17.58
CA GLN A 257 -14.59 -5.27 18.05
C GLN A 257 -15.41 -4.86 19.28
N ASN A 258 -14.87 -4.06 20.20
CA ASN A 258 -15.58 -3.63 21.41
C ASN A 258 -16.58 -2.48 21.18
N GLN A 259 -16.62 -1.90 19.98
CA GLN A 259 -17.50 -0.77 19.63
C GLN A 259 -18.79 -1.20 18.92
N PHE A 260 -18.89 -2.48 18.54
CA PHE A 260 -20.03 -3.02 17.78
C PHE A 260 -20.55 -4.33 18.35
N GLN A 261 -21.86 -4.54 18.28
CA GLN A 261 -22.54 -5.75 18.75
C GLN A 261 -22.46 -6.86 17.70
N ARG A 262 -22.87 -6.54 16.46
CA ARG A 262 -22.83 -7.43 15.31
C ARG A 262 -21.67 -7.08 14.41
N ILE A 263 -20.84 -8.08 14.08
CA ILE A 263 -19.69 -7.92 13.19
C ILE A 263 -19.74 -9.00 12.12
N VAL A 264 -19.61 -8.59 10.87
CA VAL A 264 -19.39 -9.48 9.72
C VAL A 264 -18.04 -9.15 9.10
N THR A 265 -17.24 -10.17 8.84
CA THR A 265 -16.01 -10.02 8.04
C THR A 265 -16.15 -10.87 6.79
N VAL A 266 -15.66 -10.36 5.66
CA VAL A 266 -15.69 -11.07 4.38
C VAL A 266 -14.30 -11.08 3.77
N GLU A 267 -13.78 -12.26 3.50
CA GLU A 267 -12.45 -12.47 2.93
C GLU A 267 -12.47 -13.65 1.95
N ARG A 268 -11.78 -13.51 0.82
CA ARG A 268 -11.71 -14.56 -0.21
C ARG A 268 -10.67 -15.63 0.12
N ASP A 269 -9.58 -15.25 0.79
CA ASP A 269 -8.49 -16.15 1.16
C ASP A 269 -8.86 -16.97 2.41
N PRO A 270 -9.05 -18.29 2.29
CA PRO A 270 -9.37 -19.13 3.43
C PRO A 270 -8.25 -19.15 4.49
N ASN A 271 -6.99 -18.89 4.14
CA ASN A 271 -5.89 -18.83 5.11
C ASN A 271 -6.02 -17.61 6.01
N ALA A 272 -6.27 -16.44 5.42
CA ALA A 272 -6.49 -15.20 6.17
C ALA A 272 -7.73 -15.32 7.10
N ARG A 273 -8.78 -16.01 6.64
CA ARG A 273 -9.98 -16.28 7.47
C ARG A 273 -9.70 -17.12 8.71
N ILE A 274 -8.75 -18.07 8.67
CA ILE A 274 -8.34 -18.82 9.87
C ILE A 274 -7.83 -17.86 10.96
N HIS A 275 -7.13 -16.81 10.56
CA HIS A 275 -6.66 -15.77 11.47
C HIS A 275 -7.79 -14.83 11.90
N ALA A 276 -8.70 -14.44 10.99
CA ALA A 276 -9.89 -13.66 11.35
C ALA A 276 -10.75 -14.36 12.43
N ASN A 277 -10.95 -15.68 12.34
CA ASN A 277 -11.64 -16.47 13.35
C ASN A 277 -10.98 -16.41 14.75
N ARG A 278 -9.65 -16.28 14.79
CA ARG A 278 -8.90 -16.14 16.06
C ARG A 278 -8.90 -14.71 16.57
N ASN A 279 -8.81 -13.74 15.66
CA ASN A 279 -8.69 -12.31 15.98
C ASN A 279 -10.03 -11.68 16.37
N VAL A 280 -11.12 -12.17 15.78
CA VAL A 280 -12.49 -11.66 15.99
C VAL A 280 -13.48 -12.82 16.14
N PRO A 281 -13.38 -13.61 17.23
CA PRO A 281 -14.18 -14.84 17.40
C PRO A 281 -15.69 -14.59 17.47
N LYS A 282 -16.11 -13.39 17.86
CA LYS A 282 -17.53 -13.00 17.89
C LYS A 282 -18.10 -12.58 16.53
N ALA A 283 -17.24 -12.36 15.52
CA ALA A 283 -17.68 -11.98 14.19
C ALA A 283 -18.18 -13.20 13.40
N LYS A 284 -19.14 -12.97 12.52
CA LYS A 284 -19.47 -13.92 11.44
C LYS A 284 -18.42 -13.77 10.34
N ASN A 285 -17.38 -14.61 10.37
CA ASN A 285 -16.29 -14.58 9.39
C ASN A 285 -16.62 -15.44 8.15
N ILE A 286 -16.78 -14.79 6.99
CA ILE A 286 -17.30 -15.39 5.75
C ILE A 286 -16.17 -15.55 4.73
N SER A 287 -16.11 -16.73 4.08
CA SER A 287 -15.18 -17.00 2.98
C SER A 287 -15.86 -16.75 1.64
N SER A 288 -15.65 -15.56 1.06
CA SER A 288 -16.25 -15.17 -0.22
C SER A 288 -15.47 -14.00 -0.84
N PRO A 289 -15.45 -13.85 -2.18
CA PRO A 289 -15.21 -12.55 -2.78
C PRO A 289 -16.18 -11.52 -2.18
N ALA A 290 -15.67 -10.36 -1.77
CA ALA A 290 -16.46 -9.36 -1.07
C ALA A 290 -17.51 -8.71 -1.99
N GLU A 291 -17.17 -8.55 -3.26
CA GLU A 291 -18.05 -8.08 -4.34
C GLU A 291 -19.25 -9.00 -4.55
N ASP A 292 -19.04 -10.32 -4.55
CA ASP A 292 -20.11 -11.31 -4.71
C ASP A 292 -20.99 -11.35 -3.45
N TRP A 293 -20.36 -11.27 -2.28
CA TRP A 293 -21.07 -11.21 -1.01
C TRP A 293 -21.98 -9.98 -0.95
N LEU A 294 -21.48 -8.79 -1.31
CA LEU A 294 -22.27 -7.56 -1.39
C LEU A 294 -23.42 -7.64 -2.39
N ALA A 295 -23.25 -8.35 -3.50
CA ALA A 295 -24.31 -8.52 -4.50
C ALA A 295 -25.43 -9.45 -4.03
N GLN A 296 -25.12 -10.41 -3.15
CA GLN A 296 -26.04 -11.46 -2.69
C GLN A 296 -26.64 -11.20 -1.31
N ASN A 297 -26.03 -10.31 -0.51
CA ASN A 297 -26.43 -10.02 0.86
C ASN A 297 -26.85 -8.56 0.97
N ASP A 298 -27.82 -8.30 1.83
CA ASP A 298 -28.22 -6.93 2.13
C ASP A 298 -27.31 -6.33 3.19
N ALA A 299 -26.53 -5.33 2.80
CA ALA A 299 -25.72 -4.52 3.71
C ALA A 299 -26.51 -3.36 4.33
N SER A 300 -27.83 -3.28 4.10
CA SER A 300 -28.70 -2.29 4.74
C SER A 300 -28.66 -2.41 6.27
N GLY A 301 -28.83 -1.28 6.95
CA GLY A 301 -28.77 -1.20 8.41
C GLY A 301 -27.36 -1.30 8.99
N ALA A 302 -26.30 -1.39 8.18
CA ALA A 302 -24.93 -1.26 8.68
C ALA A 302 -24.66 0.18 9.14
N ASP A 303 -24.20 0.33 10.38
CA ASP A 303 -23.73 1.61 10.90
C ASP A 303 -22.41 2.01 10.23
N VAL A 304 -21.53 1.01 10.03
CA VAL A 304 -20.23 1.19 9.39
C VAL A 304 -19.98 0.03 8.41
N LEU A 305 -19.64 0.39 7.18
CA LEU A 305 -19.05 -0.50 6.19
C LEU A 305 -17.60 -0.09 5.96
N ILE A 306 -16.66 -1.04 6.06
CA ILE A 306 -15.24 -0.83 5.75
C ILE A 306 -14.88 -1.57 4.46
N VAL A 307 -14.12 -0.92 3.60
CA VAL A 307 -13.53 -1.52 2.40
C VAL A 307 -12.04 -1.21 2.31
N ASP A 308 -11.22 -2.24 2.10
CA ASP A 308 -9.79 -2.14 1.76
C ASP A 308 -9.50 -2.99 0.50
N PRO A 309 -10.00 -2.57 -0.67
CA PRO A 309 -9.93 -3.37 -1.88
C PRO A 309 -8.52 -3.44 -2.46
N PRO A 310 -8.26 -4.39 -3.37
CA PRO A 310 -7.01 -4.43 -4.14
C PRO A 310 -6.82 -3.15 -4.97
N ARG A 311 -5.62 -2.96 -5.54
CA ARG A 311 -5.26 -1.81 -6.40
C ARG A 311 -6.19 -1.54 -7.58
N THR A 312 -7.02 -2.50 -7.97
CA THR A 312 -8.03 -2.32 -9.03
C THR A 312 -9.25 -1.51 -8.57
N GLY A 313 -9.39 -1.26 -7.25
CA GLY A 313 -10.57 -0.67 -6.62
C GLY A 313 -11.75 -1.64 -6.59
N LEU A 314 -12.94 -1.10 -6.31
CA LEU A 314 -14.20 -1.83 -6.29
C LEU A 314 -14.78 -1.98 -7.70
N PRO A 315 -15.36 -3.16 -8.05
CA PRO A 315 -16.08 -3.31 -9.29
C PRO A 315 -17.40 -2.50 -9.29
N PRO A 316 -17.94 -2.12 -10.47
CA PRO A 316 -19.20 -1.38 -10.58
C PRO A 316 -20.40 -2.03 -9.86
N THR A 317 -20.44 -3.36 -9.79
CA THR A 317 -21.46 -4.14 -9.08
C THR A 317 -21.41 -3.90 -7.57
N ALA A 318 -20.21 -3.91 -6.96
CA ALA A 318 -20.02 -3.62 -5.55
C ALA A 318 -20.37 -2.16 -5.22
N LEU A 319 -19.96 -1.20 -6.07
CA LEU A 319 -20.33 0.21 -5.91
C LEU A 319 -21.85 0.42 -5.94
N SER A 320 -22.54 -0.26 -6.87
CA SER A 320 -24.00 -0.22 -6.97
C SER A 320 -24.67 -0.84 -5.73
N ALA A 321 -24.14 -1.95 -5.22
CA ALA A 321 -24.64 -2.60 -4.01
C ALA A 321 -24.49 -1.68 -2.78
N ILE A 322 -23.35 -1.01 -2.63
CA ILE A 322 -23.10 -0.04 -1.54
C ILE A 322 -24.08 1.14 -1.61
N LEU A 323 -24.32 1.68 -2.81
CA LEU A 323 -25.27 2.77 -3.02
C LEU A 323 -26.71 2.35 -2.70
N LYS A 324 -27.08 1.11 -3.05
CA LYS A 324 -28.40 0.54 -2.74
C LYS A 324 -28.59 0.29 -1.25
N ALA A 325 -27.60 -0.32 -0.60
CA ALA A 325 -27.64 -0.65 0.82
C ALA A 325 -27.55 0.59 1.72
N LYS A 326 -26.86 1.64 1.23
CA LYS A 326 -26.66 2.94 1.90
C LYS A 326 -26.26 2.84 3.39
N PRO A 327 -25.18 2.09 3.76
CA PRO A 327 -24.61 2.16 5.11
C PRO A 327 -24.45 3.60 5.61
N ARG A 328 -24.64 3.81 6.92
CA ARG A 328 -24.60 5.17 7.49
C ARG A 328 -23.23 5.83 7.30
N LYS A 329 -22.16 5.06 7.49
CA LYS A 329 -20.77 5.45 7.21
C LYS A 329 -20.09 4.39 6.35
N LEU A 330 -19.29 4.85 5.40
CA LEU A 330 -18.39 4.03 4.60
C LEU A 330 -16.96 4.50 4.84
N LEU A 331 -16.11 3.62 5.38
CA LEU A 331 -14.69 3.84 5.54
C LEU A 331 -13.95 3.16 4.39
N TYR A 332 -13.32 3.96 3.53
CA TYR A 332 -12.61 3.45 2.35
C TYR A 332 -11.11 3.63 2.56
N ILE A 333 -10.39 2.51 2.68
CA ILE A 333 -8.92 2.44 2.70
C ILE A 333 -8.44 2.04 1.30
N SER A 334 -7.41 2.69 0.76
CA SER A 334 -6.90 2.35 -0.57
C SER A 334 -5.43 2.69 -0.76
N CYS A 335 -4.68 1.72 -1.29
CA CYS A 335 -3.29 1.91 -1.71
C CYS A 335 -3.12 2.46 -3.14
N ASP A 336 -4.23 2.77 -3.83
CA ASP A 336 -4.22 3.37 -5.17
C ASP A 336 -5.20 4.56 -5.26
N PRO A 337 -4.68 5.80 -5.09
CA PRO A 337 -5.51 7.00 -5.10
C PRO A 337 -6.26 7.26 -6.41
N ALA A 338 -5.81 6.74 -7.55
CA ALA A 338 -6.49 6.94 -8.83
C ALA A 338 -7.76 6.10 -8.89
N THR A 339 -7.69 4.83 -8.48
CA THR A 339 -8.89 3.99 -8.39
C THR A 339 -9.83 4.45 -7.29
N LEU A 340 -9.31 4.95 -6.17
CA LEU A 340 -10.12 5.58 -5.12
C LEU A 340 -10.92 6.78 -5.65
N ALA A 341 -10.26 7.69 -6.38
CA ALA A 341 -10.93 8.85 -6.98
C ALA A 341 -11.99 8.44 -8.02
N ARG A 342 -11.68 7.43 -8.86
CA ARG A 342 -12.64 6.83 -9.81
C ARG A 342 -13.86 6.26 -9.09
N ASP A 343 -13.66 5.47 -8.04
CA ASP A 343 -14.74 4.83 -7.30
C ASP A 343 -15.60 5.86 -6.56
N PHE A 344 -14.95 6.87 -5.98
CA PHE A 344 -15.67 7.97 -5.34
C PHE A 344 -16.57 8.72 -6.32
N LYS A 345 -16.18 8.89 -7.60
CA LYS A 345 -17.07 9.47 -8.63
C LYS A 345 -18.43 8.76 -8.69
N SER A 346 -18.44 7.43 -8.55
CA SER A 346 -19.68 6.65 -8.51
C SER A 346 -20.41 6.81 -7.17
N LEU A 347 -19.68 6.77 -6.05
CA LEU A 347 -20.23 6.88 -4.69
C LEU A 347 -20.80 8.26 -4.38
N ALA A 348 -20.32 9.31 -5.04
CA ALA A 348 -20.75 10.71 -4.86
C ALA A 348 -22.26 10.93 -5.09
N ARG A 349 -22.96 9.96 -5.71
CA ARG A 349 -24.42 9.97 -5.86
C ARG A 349 -25.20 9.78 -4.57
N GLY A 350 -24.57 9.19 -3.55
CA GLY A 350 -25.22 8.88 -2.27
C GLY A 350 -24.34 9.16 -1.05
N TYR A 351 -23.11 9.64 -1.26
CA TYR A 351 -22.14 9.89 -0.20
C TYR A 351 -21.39 11.20 -0.40
N SER A 352 -21.00 11.83 0.71
CA SER A 352 -20.07 12.95 0.75
C SER A 352 -18.80 12.57 1.52
N ILE A 353 -17.67 13.21 1.16
CA ILE A 353 -16.40 13.05 1.88
C ILE A 353 -16.47 13.92 3.13
N VAL A 354 -16.37 13.31 4.29
CA VAL A 354 -16.33 14.01 5.59
C VAL A 354 -14.90 14.17 6.08
N LYS A 355 -14.05 13.17 5.82
CA LYS A 355 -12.66 13.14 6.25
C LYS A 355 -11.81 12.48 5.19
N ALA A 356 -10.59 13.00 5.01
CA ALA A 356 -9.56 12.38 4.21
C ALA A 356 -8.25 12.42 4.97
N GLU A 357 -7.48 11.34 4.92
CA GLU A 357 -6.13 11.26 5.44
C GLU A 357 -5.28 10.38 4.53
N GLY A 358 -3.99 10.67 4.46
CA GLY A 358 -3.01 9.83 3.78
C GLY A 358 -2.00 9.23 4.74
N PHE A 359 -1.45 8.08 4.39
CA PHE A 359 -0.45 7.38 5.18
C PHE A 359 0.69 6.97 4.26
N ALA A 360 1.88 7.54 4.51
CA ALA A 360 3.11 7.16 3.84
C ALA A 360 3.66 5.85 4.43
N PHE A 361 2.93 4.74 4.27
CA PHE A 361 3.35 3.41 4.74
C PHE A 361 4.66 2.93 4.10
N TYR A 362 4.95 3.42 2.89
CA TYR A 362 6.07 2.95 2.07
C TYR A 362 6.95 4.13 1.62
N PRO A 363 7.61 4.84 2.55
CA PRO A 363 8.55 5.90 2.19
C PRO A 363 9.65 5.35 1.27
N GLN A 364 10.28 6.22 0.48
CA GLN A 364 11.23 5.88 -0.59
C GLN A 364 10.60 5.20 -1.82
N THR A 365 9.27 5.08 -1.86
CA THR A 365 8.49 4.51 -2.96
C THR A 365 7.36 5.46 -3.36
N PRO A 366 6.68 5.28 -4.50
CA PRO A 366 5.55 6.12 -4.88
C PRO A 366 4.22 5.60 -4.30
N HIS A 367 4.25 4.52 -3.50
CA HIS A 367 3.05 3.94 -2.92
C HIS A 367 2.52 4.81 -1.80
N PHE A 368 1.22 5.10 -1.87
CA PHE A 368 0.56 6.00 -0.97
C PHE A 368 -0.81 5.43 -0.59
N GLU A 369 -1.05 5.34 0.71
CA GLU A 369 -2.29 4.80 1.26
C GLU A 369 -3.21 5.97 1.60
N MET A 370 -4.48 5.87 1.22
CA MET A 370 -5.52 6.85 1.50
C MET A 370 -6.61 6.25 2.38
N PHE A 371 -7.14 7.07 3.26
CA PHE A 371 -8.32 6.78 4.06
C PHE A 371 -9.36 7.87 3.82
N LEU A 372 -10.58 7.46 3.47
CA LEU A 372 -11.74 8.35 3.41
C LEU A 372 -12.80 7.90 4.42
N GLU A 373 -13.36 8.86 5.15
CA GLU A 373 -14.66 8.72 5.79
C GLU A 373 -15.72 9.31 4.87
N LEU A 374 -16.63 8.46 4.41
CA LEU A 374 -17.75 8.81 3.57
C LEU A 374 -19.05 8.70 4.38
N LYS A 375 -19.92 9.70 4.28
CA LYS A 375 -21.22 9.71 4.97
C LYS A 375 -22.34 9.74 3.96
N ALA A 376 -23.37 8.94 4.19
CA ALA A 376 -24.55 8.91 3.32
C ALA A 376 -25.25 10.29 3.32
N VAL A 377 -25.64 10.77 2.14
CA VAL A 377 -26.32 12.07 1.90
C VAL A 377 -27.83 11.89 1.86
#